data_AF-R7P7A7-F1
#
_entry.id   AF-R7P7A7-F1
#
_cell.length_a   1.000
_cell.length_b   1.000
_cell.length_c   1.000
_cell.angle_alpha   90.00
_cell.angle_beta   90.00
_cell.angle_gamma   90.00
#
_symmetry.space_group_name_H-M   'P 1'
#
loop_
_entity.id
_entity.type
_entity.pdbx_description
1 polymer ?
#
loop_
_entity_poly.entity_id
_entity_poly.type
_entity_poly.pdbx_seq_one_letter_code
_entity_poly.pdbx_strand_id
1 'polypeptide(L)'
;MMYVSDYYYAASKDYWTLPGYNSSGNDYSKAVNDNWLYTGLYECTISRRSDSFVSEFVVHGSGSVGDDDVGNSNGNVARPSFSLSSSIKFTSGEGTDVNPIRIQL
;
A
#
# COMPACT_ATOMS: atom_id res chain seq x y z
N MET A 1 4.49 6.98 3.57
CA MET A 1 4.39 5.51 3.48
C MET A 1 3.01 5.10 3.91
N MET A 2 2.47 4.04 3.31
CA MET A 2 1.11 3.56 3.59
C MET A 2 1.08 2.79 4.91
N TYR A 3 -0.06 2.84 5.60
CA TYR A 3 -0.35 1.92 6.70
C TYR A 3 -0.85 0.59 6.16
N VAL A 4 -0.70 -0.49 6.94
CA VAL A 4 -1.33 -1.79 6.60
C VAL A 4 -2.84 -1.62 6.37
N SER A 5 -3.49 -0.79 7.20
CA SER A 5 -4.92 -0.49 7.05
C SER A 5 -5.29 0.12 5.70
N ASP A 6 -4.39 0.90 5.09
CA ASP A 6 -4.65 1.50 3.78
C ASP A 6 -4.75 0.41 2.72
N TYR A 7 -3.91 -0.62 2.78
CA TYR A 7 -4.04 -1.79 1.90
C TYR A 7 -5.35 -2.51 2.11
N TYR A 8 -5.80 -2.70 3.36
CA TYR A 8 -7.08 -3.34 3.68
C TYR A 8 -8.26 -2.54 3.10
N TYR A 9 -8.32 -1.23 3.37
CA TYR A 9 -9.39 -0.37 2.86
C TYR A 9 -9.34 -0.12 1.35
N ALA A 10 -8.21 -0.39 0.70
CA ALA A 10 -8.11 -0.32 -0.75
C ALA A 10 -8.69 -1.54 -1.48
N ALA A 11 -9.04 -2.60 -0.76
CA ALA A 11 -9.81 -3.73 -1.29
C ALA A 11 -11.27 -3.67 -0.85
N SER A 12 -12.12 -4.47 -1.50
CA SER A 12 -13.50 -4.71 -1.07
C SER A 12 -13.56 -5.26 0.34
N LYS A 13 -14.65 -4.91 1.04
CA LYS A 13 -14.92 -5.30 2.44
C LYS A 13 -14.87 -6.81 2.70
N ASP A 14 -15.08 -7.63 1.67
CA ASP A 14 -15.06 -9.09 1.76
C ASP A 14 -13.67 -9.63 2.12
N TYR A 15 -12.60 -8.84 1.89
CA TYR A 15 -11.22 -9.21 2.22
C TYR A 15 -10.73 -8.63 3.55
N TRP A 16 -11.46 -7.69 4.17
CA TRP A 16 -10.95 -6.93 5.32
C TRP A 16 -10.71 -7.79 6.57
N THR A 17 -11.40 -8.91 6.67
CA THR A 17 -11.30 -9.83 7.81
C THR A 17 -10.32 -10.98 7.56
N LEU A 18 -9.74 -11.06 6.36
CA LEU A 18 -8.73 -12.07 6.06
C LEU A 18 -7.44 -11.77 6.84
N PRO A 19 -6.77 -12.79 7.39
CA PRO A 19 -5.48 -12.62 8.02
C PRO A 19 -4.47 -12.11 6.98
N GLY A 20 -3.46 -11.37 7.41
CA GLY A 20 -2.41 -10.87 6.51
C GLY A 20 -1.69 -11.99 5.77
N TYR A 21 -1.21 -13.00 6.51
CA TYR A 21 -0.61 -14.22 5.99
C TYR A 21 -1.22 -15.45 6.68
N ASN A 22 -1.47 -16.49 5.89
CA ASN A 22 -1.92 -17.80 6.38
C ASN A 22 -1.33 -18.89 5.49
N SER A 23 -0.64 -19.86 6.09
CA SER A 23 -0.01 -20.98 5.36
C SER A 23 -0.98 -21.83 4.54
N SER A 24 -2.29 -21.76 4.80
CA SER A 24 -3.32 -22.44 4.00
C SER A 24 -3.74 -21.67 2.74
N GLY A 25 -3.17 -20.48 2.49
CA GLY A 25 -3.53 -19.61 1.37
C GLY A 25 -4.89 -18.92 1.52
N ASN A 26 -5.48 -18.97 2.72
CA ASN A 26 -6.70 -18.21 3.04
C ASN A 26 -6.33 -16.92 3.78
N ASP A 27 -5.64 -16.04 3.07
CA ASP A 27 -5.14 -14.77 3.56
C ASP A 27 -5.38 -13.62 2.57
N TYR A 28 -4.84 -12.46 2.92
CA TYR A 28 -5.04 -11.21 2.21
C TYR A 28 -4.56 -11.22 0.75
N SER A 29 -3.72 -12.19 0.34
CA SER A 29 -3.32 -12.35 -1.07
C SER A 29 -4.51 -12.56 -2.02
N LYS A 30 -5.68 -12.95 -1.52
CA LYS A 30 -6.91 -13.04 -2.33
C LYS A 30 -7.41 -11.70 -2.85
N ALA A 31 -6.98 -10.60 -2.24
CA ALA A 31 -7.40 -9.25 -2.61
C ALA A 31 -6.64 -8.67 -3.83
N VAL A 32 -5.62 -9.35 -4.38
CA VAL A 32 -4.71 -8.76 -5.40
C VAL A 32 -5.40 -8.22 -6.65
N ASN A 33 -6.51 -8.83 -7.08
CA ASN A 33 -7.26 -8.39 -8.27
C ASN A 33 -8.30 -7.29 -7.96
N ASP A 34 -8.50 -6.97 -6.69
CA ASP A 34 -9.54 -6.05 -6.21
C ASP A 34 -8.96 -4.91 -5.35
N ASN A 35 -7.66 -4.94 -5.07
CA ASN A 35 -6.96 -3.94 -4.30
C ASN A 35 -6.27 -2.93 -5.22
N TRP A 36 -6.76 -1.69 -5.28
CA TRP A 36 -6.19 -0.66 -6.16
C TRP A 36 -4.81 -0.14 -5.72
N LEU A 37 -4.35 -0.49 -4.51
CA LEU A 37 -2.98 -0.24 -4.08
C LEU A 37 -2.02 -1.35 -4.48
N TYR A 38 -2.47 -2.54 -4.88
CA TYR A 38 -1.59 -3.65 -5.19
C TYR A 38 -0.74 -3.39 -6.44
N THR A 39 0.59 -3.56 -6.32
CA THR A 39 1.56 -3.33 -7.41
C THR A 39 2.34 -4.58 -7.81
N GLY A 40 2.19 -5.68 -7.07
CA GLY A 40 3.02 -6.89 -7.23
C GLY A 40 4.45 -6.76 -6.69
N LEU A 41 4.77 -5.66 -6.00
CA LEU A 41 6.07 -5.43 -5.37
C LEU A 41 6.05 -5.78 -3.88
N TYR A 42 7.24 -5.97 -3.30
CA TYR A 42 7.40 -5.98 -1.85
C TYR A 42 7.35 -4.54 -1.35
N GLU A 43 6.25 -4.12 -0.72
CA GLU A 43 6.05 -2.73 -0.28
C GLU A 43 6.16 -2.61 1.25
N CYS A 44 7.06 -1.73 1.71
CA CYS A 44 7.17 -1.35 3.11
C CYS A 44 5.89 -0.63 3.57
N THR A 45 5.41 -0.96 4.77
CA THR A 45 4.37 -0.17 5.45
C THR A 45 4.96 0.57 6.64
N ILE A 46 4.34 1.68 7.06
CA ILE A 46 4.78 2.40 8.27
C ILE A 46 4.47 1.63 9.58
N SER A 47 3.71 0.54 9.49
CA SER A 47 3.28 -0.25 10.64
C SER A 47 4.43 -1.15 11.10
N ARG A 48 5.01 -0.81 12.26
CA ARG A 48 6.05 -1.63 12.90
C ARG A 48 5.49 -2.86 13.61
N ARG A 49 6.32 -3.89 13.77
CA ARG A 49 6.08 -4.89 14.82
C ARG A 49 6.32 -4.26 16.19
N SER A 50 5.39 -4.49 17.13
CA SER A 50 5.48 -3.94 18.48
C SER A 50 6.52 -4.66 19.35
N ASP A 51 6.82 -5.92 19.03
CA ASP A 51 7.75 -6.80 19.74
C ASP A 51 9.15 -6.86 19.11
N SER A 52 9.36 -6.19 17.98
CA SER A 52 10.64 -6.14 17.26
C SER A 52 11.17 -4.70 17.15
N PHE A 53 12.50 -4.59 17.20
CA PHE A 53 13.24 -3.34 16.95
C PHE A 53 13.78 -3.26 15.52
N VAL A 54 13.72 -4.35 14.75
CA VAL A 54 14.24 -4.44 13.37
C VAL A 54 13.17 -4.77 12.33
N SER A 55 11.95 -5.14 12.72
CA SER A 55 10.95 -5.67 11.78
C SER A 55 9.71 -4.79 11.65
N GLU A 56 9.14 -4.77 10.45
CA GLU A 56 7.91 -4.06 10.10
C GLU A 56 6.92 -4.99 9.41
N PHE A 57 5.66 -4.55 9.26
CA PHE A 57 4.73 -5.22 8.38
C PHE A 57 5.00 -4.82 6.93
N VAL A 58 5.00 -5.80 6.04
CA VAL A 58 5.29 -5.67 4.61
C VAL A 58 4.17 -6.30 3.81
N VAL A 59 3.82 -5.67 2.70
CA VAL A 59 3.00 -6.31 1.67
C VAL A 59 3.93 -7.05 0.73
N HIS A 60 3.87 -8.37 0.70
CA HIS A 60 4.70 -9.17 -0.18
C HIS A 60 4.24 -9.06 -1.64
N GLY A 61 5.12 -9.36 -2.59
CA GLY A 61 4.75 -9.37 -4.02
C GLY A 61 3.57 -10.31 -4.36
N SER A 62 3.33 -11.34 -3.54
CA SER A 62 2.16 -12.22 -3.63
C SER A 62 0.85 -11.58 -3.14
N GLY A 63 0.89 -10.41 -2.51
CA GLY A 63 -0.26 -9.69 -1.96
C GLY A 63 -0.61 -9.99 -0.49
N SER A 64 0.02 -10.99 0.12
CA SER A 64 -0.13 -11.26 1.56
C SER A 64 0.57 -10.19 2.39
N VAL A 65 0.05 -9.90 3.58
CA VAL A 65 0.69 -9.01 4.56
C VAL A 65 1.39 -9.86 5.63
N GLY A 66 2.71 -9.72 5.73
CA GLY A 66 3.53 -10.42 6.71
C GLY A 66 4.47 -9.46 7.42
N ASP A 67 5.42 -10.00 8.16
CA ASP A 67 6.53 -9.23 8.69
C ASP A 67 7.85 -9.54 7.98
N ASP A 68 8.69 -8.53 7.89
CA ASP A 68 10.05 -8.64 7.37
C ASP A 68 10.99 -7.66 8.10
N ASP A 69 12.28 -7.92 8.03
CA ASP A 69 13.30 -7.04 8.60
C ASP A 69 13.48 -5.78 7.73
N VAL A 70 13.55 -4.63 8.39
CA VAL A 70 13.82 -3.34 7.77
C VAL A 70 15.23 -3.36 7.17
N GLY A 71 15.33 -3.06 5.88
CA GLY A 71 16.61 -3.10 5.16
C GLY A 71 17.01 -4.49 4.65
N ASN A 72 16.10 -5.47 4.68
CA ASN A 72 16.29 -6.74 3.99
C ASN A 72 16.60 -6.51 2.50
N SER A 73 17.55 -7.29 1.96
CA SER A 73 17.96 -7.33 0.55
C SER A 73 16.85 -7.76 -0.42
N ASN A 74 15.67 -8.19 0.06
CA ASN A 74 14.51 -8.53 -0.77
C ASN A 74 13.97 -7.35 -1.61
N GLY A 75 14.50 -6.14 -1.43
CA GLY A 75 14.18 -5.01 -2.29
C GLY A 75 12.85 -4.36 -1.94
N ASN A 76 12.53 -4.25 -0.65
CA ASN A 76 11.30 -3.60 -0.22
C ASN A 76 11.28 -2.16 -0.71
N VAL A 77 10.24 -1.82 -1.47
CA VAL A 77 10.08 -0.49 -2.05
C VAL A 77 9.27 0.39 -1.12
N ALA A 78 9.73 1.63 -0.96
CA ALA A 78 8.94 2.67 -0.31
C ALA A 78 8.08 3.37 -1.36
N ARG A 79 6.77 3.45 -1.13
CA ARG A 79 5.89 4.25 -1.97
C ARG A 79 6.05 5.74 -1.62
N PRO A 80 6.58 6.59 -2.53
CA PRO A 80 6.66 8.02 -2.28
C PRO A 80 5.25 8.60 -2.26
N SER A 81 5.04 9.61 -1.41
CA SER A 81 3.81 10.41 -1.41
C SER A 81 4.21 11.86 -1.65
N PHE A 82 3.43 12.53 -2.50
CA PHE A 82 3.60 13.93 -2.83
C PHE A 82 2.30 14.65 -2.48
N SER A 83 2.42 15.76 -1.77
CA SER A 83 1.30 16.65 -1.48
C SER A 83 1.55 18.00 -2.13
N LEU A 84 0.49 18.59 -2.67
CA LEU A 84 0.52 19.97 -3.13
C LEU A 84 0.37 20.90 -1.93
N SER A 85 1.04 22.05 -1.99
CA SER A 85 0.77 23.14 -1.05
C SER A 85 -0.68 23.62 -1.22
N SER A 86 -1.32 24.02 -0.11
CA SER A 86 -2.69 24.56 -0.12
C SER A 86 -2.84 25.86 -0.94
N SER A 87 -1.73 26.52 -1.24
CA SER A 87 -1.68 27.71 -2.09
C SER A 87 -1.81 27.39 -3.59
N ILE A 88 -1.56 26.14 -4.01
CA ILE A 88 -1.65 25.74 -5.41
C ILE A 88 -3.11 25.73 -5.86
N LYS A 89 -3.39 26.38 -7.00
CA LYS A 89 -4.71 26.44 -7.61
C LYS A 89 -4.75 25.53 -8.84
N PHE A 90 -5.83 24.77 -8.95
CA PHE A 90 -6.11 23.99 -10.15
C PHE A 90 -6.61 24.93 -11.24
N THR A 91 -6.10 24.75 -12.46
CA THR A 91 -6.47 25.58 -13.61
C THR A 91 -7.50 24.89 -14.50
N SER A 92 -7.51 23.56 -14.55
CA SER A 92 -8.50 22.74 -15.26
C SER A 92 -8.37 21.25 -14.88
N GLY A 93 -9.25 20.41 -15.42
CA GLY A 93 -9.24 18.94 -15.23
C GLY A 93 -10.24 18.44 -14.20
N GLU A 94 -10.72 17.21 -14.38
CA GLU A 94 -11.70 16.55 -13.49
C GLU A 94 -11.06 15.45 -12.62
N GLY A 95 -9.79 15.13 -12.85
CA GLY A 95 -9.08 14.09 -12.08
C GLY A 95 -9.30 12.68 -12.59
N THR A 96 -9.67 12.52 -13.86
CA THR A 96 -9.72 11.22 -14.54
C THR A 96 -8.44 10.96 -15.33
N ASP A 97 -8.27 9.74 -15.83
CA ASP A 97 -7.14 9.35 -16.69
C ASP A 97 -7.10 10.15 -18.00
N VAL A 98 -8.26 10.41 -18.60
CA VAL A 98 -8.42 11.18 -19.83
C VAL A 98 -8.51 12.69 -19.60
N ASN A 99 -8.81 13.13 -18.37
CA ASN A 99 -8.97 14.55 -18.01
C ASN A 99 -8.26 14.87 -16.66
N PRO A 100 -6.91 14.81 -16.62
CA PRO A 100 -6.14 14.96 -15.39
C PRO A 100 -6.15 16.40 -14.86
N ILE A 101 -6.00 16.55 -13.53
CA ILE A 101 -5.87 17.86 -12.87
C ILE A 101 -4.65 18.61 -13.41
N ARG A 102 -4.86 19.85 -13.84
CA ARG A 102 -3.81 20.75 -14.33
C ARG A 102 -3.51 21.83 -13.29
N ILE A 103 -2.22 22.09 -13.13
CA ILE A 103 -1.69 23.15 -12.26
C ILE A 103 -0.79 24.07 -13.10
N GLN A 104 -0.71 25.34 -12.70
CA GLN A 104 0.23 26.30 -13.25
C GLN A 104 1.21 26.68 -12.14
N LEU A 105 2.50 26.55 -12.45
CA LEU A 105 3.60 26.86 -11.53
C LEU A 105 3.97 28.34 -11.60
#